data_AF-A0A9Y2JVU1-F1
#
_entry.id   AF-A0A9Y2JVU1-F1
#
_cell.length_a   1.000
_cell.length_b   1.000
_cell.length_c   1.000
_cell.angle_alpha   90.00
_cell.angle_beta   90.00
_cell.angle_gamma   90.00
#
_symmetry.space_group_name_H-M   'P 1'
#
loop_
_entity.id
_entity.type
_entity.pdbx_description
1 polymer ?
#
loop_
_entity_poly.entity_id
_entity_poly.type
_entity_poly.pdbx_seq_one_letter_code
_entity_poly.pdbx_strand_id
1 'polypeptide(L)'
;MPEGPVYDPHGTRRAPLRAITHQAGSYGGEHHAEPSAAGFQYDEATLRELMHDWNDLANEFADDLSRARAIATAEGPGLEYASDGNAELIRQSGLALTTTLEGRESYCRAMAAKFQTALGKYAAAEDNHSTEINQTGGSL
;
A
#
# COMPACT_ATOMS: atom_id res chain seq x y z
N MET A 1 4.58 -9.36 30.99
CA MET A 1 3.12 -9.29 30.81
C MET A 1 2.86 -8.22 29.77
N PRO A 2 2.36 -8.50 28.56
CA PRO A 2 2.02 -7.43 27.64
C PRO A 2 0.77 -6.72 28.18
N GLU A 3 0.94 -5.44 28.53
CA GLU A 3 -0.18 -4.58 28.87
C GLU A 3 -1.07 -4.37 27.63
N GLY A 4 -2.37 -4.61 27.82
CA GLY A 4 -3.38 -4.46 26.78
C GLY A 4 -3.74 -2.99 26.52
N PRO A 5 -4.48 -2.70 25.44
CA PRO A 5 -4.82 -1.34 25.06
C PRO A 5 -5.80 -0.67 26.05
N VAL A 6 -5.55 0.59 26.45
CA VAL A 6 -6.40 1.35 27.40
C VAL A 6 -6.89 2.70 26.84
N TYR A 7 -8.24 2.77 26.84
CA TYR A 7 -9.29 3.80 26.68
C TYR A 7 -9.12 5.12 25.90
N ASP A 8 -10.07 5.32 24.97
CA ASP A 8 -10.43 6.53 24.20
C ASP A 8 -11.85 6.98 24.62
N PRO A 9 -12.04 8.20 25.18
CA PRO A 9 -13.34 8.67 25.66
C PRO A 9 -14.29 9.19 24.56
N HIS A 10 -13.87 9.23 23.28
CA HIS A 10 -14.68 9.77 22.18
C HIS A 10 -15.11 8.71 21.15
N GLY A 11 -14.82 7.42 21.39
CA GLY A 11 -15.58 6.32 20.79
C GLY A 11 -15.42 6.15 19.28
N THR A 12 -14.25 6.43 18.71
CA THR A 12 -13.99 6.21 17.28
C THR A 12 -12.90 5.18 17.03
N ARG A 13 -13.06 3.96 17.56
CA ARG A 13 -12.36 2.80 16.98
C ARG A 13 -12.80 2.68 15.52
N ARG A 14 -12.08 3.35 14.61
CA ARG A 14 -11.95 2.88 13.23
C ARG A 14 -11.51 1.42 13.35
N ALA A 15 -12.17 0.56 12.59
CA ALA A 15 -12.06 -0.89 12.62
C ALA A 15 -10.63 -1.35 12.93
N PRO A 16 -10.43 -2.48 13.66
CA PRO A 16 -9.08 -2.96 13.87
C PRO A 16 -8.39 -2.98 12.51
N LEU A 17 -7.26 -2.26 12.39
CA LEU A 17 -6.28 -2.50 11.35
C LEU A 17 -5.88 -3.96 11.56
N ARG A 18 -6.69 -4.90 11.06
CA ARG A 18 -6.24 -6.25 10.83
C ARG A 18 -5.06 -6.02 9.92
N ALA A 19 -3.87 -6.21 10.44
CA ALA A 19 -2.72 -6.39 9.60
C ALA A 19 -3.09 -7.57 8.70
N ILE A 20 -3.53 -7.27 7.49
CA ILE A 20 -3.44 -8.21 6.38
C ILE A 20 -1.95 -8.23 6.01
N THR A 21 -1.10 -8.61 6.97
CA THR A 21 0.24 -9.06 6.66
C THR A 21 0.07 -10.46 6.12
N HIS A 22 -0.30 -10.57 4.84
CA HIS A 22 0.34 -11.59 4.05
C HIS A 22 1.83 -11.30 4.15
N GLN A 23 2.56 -12.18 4.82
CA GLN A 23 3.98 -12.01 5.06
C GLN A 23 4.64 -11.76 3.70
N ALA A 24 5.06 -10.51 3.46
CA ALA A 24 5.74 -10.14 2.25
C ALA A 24 7.04 -10.95 2.21
N GLY A 25 7.04 -12.02 1.41
CA GLY A 25 8.22 -12.83 1.18
C GLY A 25 9.36 -11.94 0.68
N SER A 26 10.55 -12.18 1.23
CA SER A 26 11.78 -11.47 0.88
C SER A 26 11.99 -11.47 -0.64
N TYR A 27 11.94 -10.29 -1.24
CA TYR A 27 12.35 -10.12 -2.64
C TYR A 27 13.87 -10.01 -2.71
N GLY A 28 14.51 -11.00 -3.33
CA GLY A 28 15.89 -10.87 -3.81
C GLY A 28 17.01 -11.23 -2.82
N GLY A 29 16.84 -12.28 -2.00
CA GLY A 29 17.98 -12.87 -1.30
C GLY A 29 18.75 -13.83 -2.20
N GLU A 30 20.01 -13.52 -2.48
CA GLU A 30 20.95 -14.37 -3.22
C GLU A 30 21.02 -15.77 -2.60
N HIS A 31 20.45 -16.77 -3.27
CA HIS A 31 20.70 -18.17 -2.95
C HIS A 31 21.03 -18.94 -4.22
N HIS A 32 22.30 -19.32 -4.30
CA HIS A 32 22.81 -20.39 -5.14
C HIS A 32 22.09 -21.70 -4.77
N ALA A 33 21.00 -22.02 -5.47
CA ALA A 33 20.44 -23.36 -5.55
C ALA A 33 19.64 -23.49 -6.85
N GLU A 34 19.82 -24.64 -7.50
CA GLU A 34 19.23 -25.14 -8.75
C GLU A 34 17.82 -24.61 -9.12
N PRO A 35 17.49 -24.50 -10.43
CA PRO A 35 16.28 -23.84 -10.95
C PRO A 35 15.04 -24.74 -10.78
N SER A 36 14.64 -25.00 -9.55
CA SER A 36 13.30 -25.45 -9.22
C SER A 36 12.56 -24.25 -8.65
N ALA A 37 11.66 -23.70 -9.45
CA ALA A 37 10.75 -22.62 -9.09
C ALA A 37 9.88 -23.00 -7.88
N ALA A 38 10.42 -22.91 -6.68
CA ALA A 38 9.69 -22.97 -5.42
C ALA A 38 9.45 -21.53 -4.93
N GLY A 39 8.89 -20.70 -5.81
CA GLY A 39 8.29 -19.43 -5.42
C GLY A 39 6.82 -19.67 -5.12
N PHE A 40 6.33 -19.22 -3.97
CA PHE A 40 4.90 -19.19 -3.70
C PHE A 40 4.20 -18.48 -4.87
N GLN A 41 3.40 -19.24 -5.63
CA GLN A 41 2.67 -18.74 -6.77
C GLN A 41 1.29 -18.30 -6.26
N TYR A 42 1.05 -16.99 -6.23
CA TYR A 42 -0.29 -16.46 -6.01
C TYR A 42 -1.14 -16.75 -7.25
N ASP A 43 -2.37 -17.22 -7.02
CA ASP A 43 -3.36 -17.34 -8.10
C ASP A 43 -3.83 -15.95 -8.58
N GLU A 44 -4.52 -15.92 -9.71
CA GLU A 44 -5.01 -14.67 -10.31
C GLU A 44 -5.92 -13.90 -9.33
N ALA A 45 -6.79 -14.62 -8.61
CA ALA A 45 -7.71 -14.02 -7.66
C ALA A 45 -6.95 -13.27 -6.55
N THR A 46 -5.93 -13.90 -5.98
CA THR A 46 -5.08 -13.32 -4.94
C THR A 46 -4.28 -12.13 -5.47
N LEU A 47 -3.75 -12.20 -6.69
CA LEU A 47 -3.04 -11.06 -7.30
C LEU A 47 -3.96 -9.86 -7.52
N ARG A 48 -5.22 -10.11 -7.90
CA ARG A 48 -6.23 -9.08 -8.09
C ARG A 48 -6.63 -8.45 -6.77
N GLU A 49 -6.86 -9.26 -5.73
CA GLU A 49 -7.13 -8.78 -4.37
C GLU A 49 -5.99 -7.89 -3.86
N LEU A 50 -4.74 -8.37 -3.92
CA LEU A 50 -3.58 -7.58 -3.51
C LEU A 50 -3.44 -6.27 -4.30
N MET A 51 -3.67 -6.29 -5.61
CA MET A 51 -3.67 -5.06 -6.43
C MET A 51 -4.71 -4.05 -5.95
N HIS A 52 -5.91 -4.51 -5.58
CA HIS A 52 -6.97 -3.65 -5.06
C HIS A 52 -6.62 -3.12 -3.67
N ASP A 53 -6.20 -3.98 -2.74
CA ASP A 53 -5.83 -3.59 -1.37
C ASP A 53 -4.75 -2.51 -1.35
N TRP A 54 -3.72 -2.64 -2.18
CA TRP A 54 -2.67 -1.63 -2.30
C TRP A 54 -3.20 -0.30 -2.86
N ASN A 55 -4.14 -0.36 -3.81
CA ASN A 55 -4.75 0.84 -4.36
C ASN A 55 -5.69 1.53 -3.38
N ASP A 56 -6.42 0.76 -2.57
CA ASP A 56 -7.31 1.28 -1.54
C ASP A 56 -6.51 1.94 -0.42
N LEU A 57 -5.42 1.31 0.03
CA LEU A 57 -4.52 1.92 0.99
C LEU A 57 -3.86 3.21 0.45
N ALA A 58 -3.53 3.24 -0.84
CA ALA A 58 -3.04 4.47 -1.48
C ALA A 58 -4.10 5.58 -1.47
N ASN A 59 -5.38 5.25 -1.70
CA ASN A 59 -6.49 6.21 -1.61
C ASN A 59 -6.63 6.77 -0.19
N GLU A 60 -6.48 5.93 0.85
CA GLU A 60 -6.53 6.39 2.24
C GLU A 60 -5.41 7.41 2.55
N PHE A 61 -4.18 7.16 2.09
CA PHE A 61 -3.08 8.12 2.23
C PHE A 61 -3.33 9.42 1.45
N ALA A 62 -3.92 9.34 0.26
CA ALA A 62 -4.30 10.51 -0.53
C ALA A 62 -5.37 11.36 0.19
N ASP A 63 -6.34 10.72 0.84
CA ASP A 63 -7.35 11.41 1.65
C ASP A 63 -6.72 12.07 2.88
N ASP A 64 -5.78 11.41 3.54
CA ASP A 64 -5.05 11.97 4.68
C ASP A 64 -4.15 13.16 4.30
N LEU A 65 -3.63 13.19 3.07
CA LEU A 65 -2.85 14.34 2.57
C LEU A 65 -3.63 15.65 2.62
N SER A 66 -4.93 15.62 2.34
CA SER A 66 -5.77 16.83 2.43
C SER A 66 -5.79 17.41 3.85
N ARG A 67 -5.84 16.53 4.87
CA ARG A 67 -5.83 16.90 6.29
C ARG A 67 -4.44 17.36 6.74
N ALA A 68 -3.39 16.67 6.30
CA ALA A 68 -2.02 17.04 6.60
C ALA A 68 -1.66 18.43 6.06
N ARG A 69 -2.14 18.77 4.86
CA ARG A 69 -1.96 20.10 4.25
C ARG A 69 -2.59 21.22 5.09
N ALA A 70 -3.76 20.98 5.70
CA ALA A 70 -4.37 21.96 6.60
C ALA A 70 -3.51 22.23 7.85
N ILE A 71 -2.84 21.21 8.38
CA ILE A 71 -1.88 21.36 9.49
C ILE A 71 -0.64 22.13 9.02
N ALA A 72 -0.14 21.82 7.82
CA ALA A 72 1.02 22.48 7.23
C ALA A 72 0.81 23.98 6.95
N THR A 73 -0.44 24.45 6.94
CA THR A 73 -0.83 25.85 6.74
C THR A 73 -1.35 26.51 8.02
N ALA A 74 -1.09 25.93 9.20
CA ALA A 74 -1.57 26.49 10.46
C ALA A 74 -1.01 27.91 10.72
N GLU A 75 -1.89 28.78 11.21
CA GLU A 75 -1.57 30.16 11.61
C GLU A 75 -1.64 30.30 13.13
N GLY A 76 -0.89 31.26 13.69
CA GLY A 76 -0.93 31.58 15.11
C GLY A 76 -2.26 32.23 15.48
N PRO A 77 -2.85 31.93 16.65
CA PRO A 77 -4.11 32.55 17.07
C PRO A 77 -3.96 34.02 17.49
N GLY A 78 -2.74 34.53 17.62
CA GLY A 78 -2.43 35.91 18.01
C GLY A 78 -1.09 36.40 17.44
N LEU A 79 -0.78 37.67 17.66
CA LEU A 79 0.40 38.37 17.12
C LEU A 79 1.65 38.26 18.01
N GLU A 80 1.53 37.58 19.13
CA GLU A 80 2.60 37.38 20.09
C GLU A 80 3.54 36.25 19.67
N TYR A 81 4.81 36.37 20.05
CA TYR A 81 5.87 35.43 19.74
C TYR A 81 5.53 33.96 20.05
N ALA A 82 4.78 33.71 21.13
CA ALA A 82 4.38 32.35 21.52
C ALA A 82 3.40 31.72 20.51
N SER A 83 2.49 32.52 19.95
CA SER A 83 1.54 32.07 18.93
C SER A 83 2.25 31.75 17.62
N ASP A 84 3.15 32.63 17.17
CA ASP A 84 3.93 32.40 15.95
C ASP A 84 4.85 31.19 16.08
N GLY A 85 5.55 31.06 17.21
CA GLY A 85 6.44 29.94 17.48
C GLY A 85 5.70 28.60 17.53
N ASN A 86 4.52 28.55 18.16
CA ASN A 86 3.68 27.36 18.17
C ASN A 86 3.16 27.03 16.77
N ALA A 87 2.68 28.02 16.02
CA ALA A 87 2.20 27.81 14.66
C ALA A 87 3.31 27.28 13.74
N GLU A 88 4.54 27.76 13.90
CA GLU A 88 5.69 27.26 13.15
C GLU A 88 5.97 25.77 13.43
N LEU A 89 5.97 25.36 14.70
CA LEU A 89 6.14 23.95 15.06
C LEU A 89 5.03 23.07 14.48
N ILE A 90 3.79 23.55 14.51
CA ILE A 90 2.64 22.85 13.92
C ILE A 90 2.82 22.73 12.40
N ARG A 91 3.17 23.81 11.70
CA ARG A 91 3.44 23.77 10.25
C ARG A 91 4.53 22.77 9.90
N GLN A 92 5.65 22.80 10.62
CA GLN A 92 6.75 21.84 10.42
C GLN A 92 6.31 20.39 10.61
N SER A 93 5.47 20.12 11.61
CA SER A 93 4.89 18.79 11.80
C SER A 93 3.98 18.38 10.63
N GLY A 94 3.17 19.32 10.11
CA GLY A 94 2.29 19.09 8.95
C GLY A 94 3.07 18.83 7.65
N LEU A 95 4.19 19.52 7.45
CA LEU A 95 5.09 19.30 6.30
C LEU A 95 5.75 17.92 6.36
N ALA A 96 6.24 17.51 7.55
CA ALA A 96 6.81 16.18 7.75
C ALA A 96 5.77 15.07 7.51
N LEU A 97 4.54 15.26 7.99
CA LEU A 97 3.43 14.34 7.77
C LEU A 97 3.08 14.25 6.27
N THR A 98 2.93 15.39 5.60
CA THR A 98 2.66 15.46 4.15
C THR A 98 3.70 14.66 3.36
N THR A 99 4.99 14.92 3.62
CA THR A 99 6.10 14.22 2.93
C THR A 99 6.03 12.71 3.14
N THR A 100 5.70 12.28 4.36
CA THR A 100 5.57 10.85 4.69
C THR A 100 4.40 10.21 3.94
N LEU A 101 3.24 10.86 3.94
CA LEU A 101 2.03 10.35 3.29
C LEU A 101 2.21 10.25 1.77
N GLU A 102 2.85 11.24 1.12
CA GLU A 102 3.17 11.18 -0.32
C GLU A 102 4.09 10.00 -0.64
N GLY A 103 5.12 9.77 0.18
CA GLY A 103 6.01 8.62 0.03
C GLY A 103 5.28 7.28 0.18
N ARG A 104 4.33 7.20 1.12
CA ARG A 104 3.52 5.99 1.37
C ARG A 104 2.51 5.73 0.25
N GLU A 105 1.80 6.76 -0.21
CA GLU A 105 0.89 6.67 -1.36
C GLU A 105 1.64 6.15 -2.59
N SER A 106 2.77 6.79 -2.94
CA SER A 106 3.59 6.42 -4.10
C SER A 106 4.07 4.97 -4.02
N TYR A 107 4.54 4.54 -2.85
CA TYR A 107 4.94 3.16 -2.63
C TYR A 107 3.79 2.17 -2.84
N CYS A 108 2.61 2.46 -2.31
CA CYS A 108 1.44 1.60 -2.47
C CYS A 108 1.02 1.47 -3.94
N ARG A 109 1.01 2.58 -4.69
CA ARG A 109 0.77 2.57 -6.15
C ARG A 109 1.81 1.73 -6.90
N ALA A 110 3.07 1.84 -6.53
CA ALA A 110 4.14 1.03 -7.13
C ALA A 110 3.95 -0.47 -6.85
N MET A 111 3.48 -0.84 -5.67
CA MET A 111 3.15 -2.24 -5.35
C MET A 111 1.95 -2.73 -6.15
N ALA A 112 0.86 -1.97 -6.20
CA ALA A 112 -0.31 -2.30 -7.03
C ALA A 112 0.07 -2.53 -8.51
N ALA A 113 0.92 -1.68 -9.08
CA ALA A 113 1.41 -1.81 -10.46
C ALA A 113 2.19 -3.11 -10.70
N LYS A 114 2.94 -3.61 -9.70
CA LYS A 114 3.64 -4.91 -9.80
C LYS A 114 2.65 -6.07 -9.90
N PHE A 115 1.60 -6.05 -9.08
CA PHE A 115 0.56 -7.08 -9.13
C PHE A 115 -0.27 -7.02 -10.42
N GLN A 116 -0.59 -5.81 -10.89
CA GLN A 116 -1.21 -5.61 -12.20
C GLN A 116 -0.34 -6.17 -13.35
N THR A 117 0.97 -5.95 -13.29
CA THR A 117 1.91 -6.53 -14.28
C THR A 117 1.93 -8.05 -14.21
N ALA A 118 1.87 -8.63 -13.01
CA ALA A 118 1.79 -10.09 -12.84
C ALA A 118 0.49 -10.66 -13.42
N LEU A 119 -0.65 -10.01 -13.20
CA LEU A 119 -1.95 -10.39 -13.79
C LEU A 119 -1.91 -10.38 -15.32
N GLY A 120 -1.29 -9.36 -15.94
CA GLY A 120 -1.14 -9.30 -17.40
C GLY A 120 -0.36 -10.49 -17.97
N LYS A 121 0.61 -11.03 -17.21
CA LYS A 121 1.35 -12.23 -17.60
C LYS A 121 0.51 -13.50 -17.48
N TYR A 122 -0.39 -13.59 -16.49
CA TYR A 122 -1.34 -14.70 -16.38
C TYR A 122 -2.28 -14.75 -17.59
N ALA A 123 -2.92 -13.61 -17.93
CA ALA A 123 -3.81 -13.53 -19.07
C ALA A 123 -3.11 -13.96 -20.39
N ALA A 124 -1.89 -13.46 -20.63
CA ALA A 124 -1.13 -13.84 -21.81
C ALA A 124 -0.75 -15.34 -21.85
N ALA A 125 -0.50 -15.95 -20.69
CA ALA A 125 -0.20 -17.38 -20.61
C ALA A 125 -1.44 -18.24 -20.94
N GLU A 126 -2.62 -17.85 -20.45
CA GLU A 126 -3.88 -18.52 -20.76
C GLU A 126 -4.27 -18.39 -22.25
N ASP A 127 -4.10 -17.20 -22.83
CA ASP A 127 -4.36 -16.95 -24.26
C ASP A 127 -3.44 -17.80 -25.16
N ASN A 128 -2.16 -17.93 -24.79
CA ASN A 128 -1.22 -18.78 -25.52
C ASN A 128 -1.61 -20.26 -25.42
N HIS A 129 -1.98 -20.73 -24.23
CA HIS A 129 -2.36 -22.13 -24.02
C HIS A 129 -3.66 -22.51 -24.73
N SER A 130 -4.66 -21.62 -24.72
CA SER A 130 -5.91 -21.81 -25.47
C SER A 130 -5.67 -21.83 -26.99
N THR A 131 -4.74 -21.03 -27.49
CA THR A 131 -4.34 -21.03 -28.91
C THR A 131 -3.67 -22.35 -29.31
N GLU A 132 -2.75 -22.87 -28.49
CA GLU A 132 -2.08 -24.16 -28.73
C GLU A 132 -3.06 -25.35 -28.71
N ILE A 133 -4.00 -25.37 -27.76
CA ILE A 133 -5.03 -26.43 -27.69
C ILE A 133 -5.91 -26.40 -28.95
N ASN A 134 -6.34 -25.22 -29.40
CA ASN A 134 -7.17 -25.10 -30.61
C ASN A 134 -6.42 -25.53 -31.88
N GLN A 135 -5.12 -25.27 -31.97
CA GLN A 135 -4.30 -25.72 -33.10
C GLN A 135 -4.07 -27.24 -33.09
N THR A 136 -3.94 -27.84 -31.91
CA THR A 136 -3.67 -29.28 -31.77
C THR A 136 -4.95 -30.12 -31.87
N GLY A 137 -6.07 -29.60 -31.35
CA GLY A 137 -7.39 -30.27 -31.39
C GLY A 137 -8.11 -30.20 -32.74
N GLY A 138 -7.69 -29.31 -33.65
CA GLY A 138 -8.20 -29.23 -35.02
C GLY A 138 -7.52 -30.17 -36.03
N SER A 139 -6.56 -30.99 -35.59
CA SER A 139 -5.75 -31.87 -36.45
C SER A 139 -5.96 -33.37 -36.23
N LEU A 140 -7.09 -33.78 -35.64
CA LEU A 140 -7.51 -35.19 -35.53
C LEU A 140 -8.75 -35.45 -36.37
#